data_AF-A0AAW5EK09-F1
#
_entry.id   AF-A0AAW5EK09-F1
#
_cell.length_a   1.000
_cell.length_b   1.000
_cell.length_c   1.000
_cell.angle_alpha   90.00
_cell.angle_beta   90.00
_cell.angle_gamma   90.00
#
_symmetry.space_group_name_H-M   'P 1'
#
loop_
_entity.id
_entity.type
_entity.pdbx_description
1 polymer ?
#
loop_
_entity_poly.entity_id
_entity_poly.type
_entity_poly.pdbx_seq_one_letter_code
_entity_poly.pdbx_strand_id
1 'polypeptide(L)'
;FERDCSLLTRDVFSAFGLYLPRNSAAQKNSFTHFDINTLDNSQKKDFLDRFGKAYLNLLYLPGHIMLYAGKISDKNVAVHNIWGLRKDETQRLLISSSVITSLEIGKDEISKENLLLSRLKEVSFIYLSKEEKE
;
A
#
# COMPACT_ATOMS: atom_id res chain seq x y z
N PHE A 1 3.49 22.47 -4.76
CA PHE A 1 2.34 21.57 -4.51
C PHE A 1 2.89 20.19 -4.18
N GLU A 2 3.04 19.88 -2.90
CA GLU A 2 3.50 18.55 -2.48
C GLU A 2 2.29 17.64 -2.31
N ARG A 3 2.30 16.48 -2.97
CA ARG A 3 1.25 15.45 -2.81
C ARG A 3 1.61 14.63 -1.58
N ASP A 4 0.70 14.50 -0.62
CA ASP A 4 0.82 13.42 0.37
C ASP A 4 0.38 12.08 -0.24
N CYS A 5 0.53 10.99 0.51
CA CYS A 5 0.21 9.64 0.05
C CYS A 5 -1.21 9.51 -0.53
N SER A 6 -2.20 10.06 0.17
CA SER A 6 -3.61 10.02 -0.23
C SER A 6 -3.95 10.99 -1.37
N LEU A 7 -3.27 12.14 -1.47
CA LEU A 7 -3.44 13.02 -2.62
C LEU A 7 -2.88 12.39 -3.89
N LEU A 8 -1.75 11.67 -3.81
CA LEU A 8 -1.19 10.97 -4.96
C LEU A 8 -2.20 9.97 -5.53
N THR A 9 -2.74 9.07 -4.70
CA THR A 9 -3.72 8.08 -5.15
C THR A 9 -4.99 8.75 -5.69
N ARG A 10 -5.52 9.77 -5.01
CA ARG A 10 -6.70 10.51 -5.48
C ARG A 10 -6.47 11.15 -6.86
N ASP A 11 -5.33 11.79 -7.07
CA ASP A 11 -5.01 12.44 -8.34
C ASP A 11 -4.82 11.42 -9.48
N VAL A 12 -4.22 10.26 -9.18
CA VAL A 12 -4.09 9.17 -10.16
C VAL A 12 -5.47 8.67 -10.58
N PHE A 13 -6.37 8.41 -9.63
CA PHE A 13 -7.68 7.83 -9.92
C PHE A 13 -8.68 8.84 -10.50
N SER A 14 -8.55 10.12 -10.20
CA SER A 14 -9.42 11.16 -10.77
C SER A 14 -9.26 11.27 -12.29
N ALA A 15 -8.07 11.01 -12.83
CA ALA A 15 -7.83 10.94 -14.28
C ALA A 15 -8.65 9.85 -14.99
N PHE A 16 -9.11 8.85 -14.24
CA PHE A 16 -9.96 7.75 -14.74
C PHE A 16 -11.43 7.88 -14.28
N GLY A 17 -11.82 9.03 -13.72
CA GLY A 17 -13.19 9.27 -13.25
C GLY A 17 -13.54 8.57 -11.93
N LEU A 18 -12.55 8.03 -11.21
CA LEU A 18 -12.75 7.38 -9.92
C LEU A 18 -12.49 8.36 -8.78
N TYR A 19 -13.55 8.66 -8.02
CA TYR A 19 -13.43 9.55 -6.86
C TYR A 19 -12.87 8.80 -5.66
N LEU A 20 -11.84 9.38 -5.04
CA LEU A 20 -11.31 8.96 -3.75
C LEU A 20 -11.41 10.10 -2.73
N PRO A 21 -11.84 9.82 -1.48
CA PRO A 21 -11.86 10.81 -0.41
C PRO A 21 -10.44 11.27 -0.07
N ARG A 22 -10.34 12.40 0.64
CA ARG A 22 -9.07 13.09 0.89
C ARG A 22 -8.07 12.30 1.73
N ASN A 23 -8.53 11.48 2.68
CA ASN A 23 -7.70 10.86 3.71
C ASN A 23 -7.55 9.35 3.48
N SER A 24 -6.36 8.81 3.74
CA SER A 24 -6.03 7.37 3.56
C SER A 24 -7.02 6.42 4.23
N ALA A 25 -7.43 6.71 5.47
CA ALA A 25 -8.40 5.89 6.22
C ALA A 25 -9.80 5.87 5.58
N ALA A 26 -10.19 6.91 4.85
CA ALA A 26 -11.44 6.93 4.11
C ALA A 26 -11.29 6.26 2.74
N GLN A 27 -10.12 6.39 2.10
CA GLN A 27 -9.85 5.78 0.80
C GLN A 27 -9.91 4.26 0.86
N LYS A 28 -9.40 3.65 1.94
CA LYS A 28 -9.46 2.19 2.12
C LYS A 28 -10.90 1.65 2.08
N ASN A 29 -11.87 2.45 2.56
CA ASN A 29 -13.29 2.09 2.64
C ASN A 29 -14.06 2.43 1.36
N SER A 30 -13.42 3.02 0.36
CA SER A 30 -14.10 3.43 -0.89
C SER A 30 -14.46 2.24 -1.78
N PHE A 31 -13.87 1.07 -1.53
CA PHE A 31 -14.11 -0.15 -2.27
C PHE A 31 -14.18 -1.37 -1.33
N THR A 32 -14.47 -2.55 -1.90
CA THR A 32 -14.36 -3.82 -1.17
C THR A 32 -12.94 -3.96 -0.64
N HIS A 33 -12.80 -4.22 0.66
CA HIS A 33 -11.50 -4.33 1.32
C HIS A 33 -11.49 -5.53 2.25
N PHE A 34 -10.29 -6.10 2.44
CA PHE A 34 -10.07 -7.24 3.31
C PHE A 34 -9.02 -6.88 4.36
N ASP A 35 -9.32 -7.18 5.61
CA ASP A 35 -8.37 -7.10 6.72
C ASP A 35 -7.41 -8.29 6.65
N ILE A 36 -6.12 -7.98 6.55
CA ILE A 36 -4.99 -8.92 6.52
C ILE A 36 -4.03 -8.68 7.69
N ASN A 37 -4.42 -7.90 8.70
CA ASN A 37 -3.57 -7.51 9.83
C ASN A 37 -3.15 -8.72 10.68
N THR A 38 -3.95 -9.79 10.70
CA THR A 38 -3.66 -11.03 11.42
C THR A 38 -2.68 -11.95 10.70
N LEU A 39 -2.42 -11.70 9.42
CA LEU A 39 -1.48 -12.48 8.61
C LEU A 39 -0.02 -12.11 8.94
N ASP A 40 0.86 -13.11 8.96
CA ASP A 40 2.30 -12.86 8.98
C ASP A 40 2.83 -12.39 7.61
N ASN A 41 4.10 -11.98 7.54
CA ASN A 41 4.67 -11.47 6.29
C ASN A 41 4.69 -12.49 5.14
N SER A 42 4.80 -13.79 5.44
CA SER A 42 4.76 -14.83 4.41
C SER A 42 3.35 -14.95 3.85
N GLN A 43 2.35 -14.99 4.73
CA GLN A 43 0.95 -15.04 4.37
C GLN A 43 0.49 -13.77 3.64
N LYS A 44 0.97 -12.58 4.03
CA LYS A 44 0.71 -11.32 3.33
C LYS A 44 1.28 -11.34 1.91
N LYS A 45 2.48 -11.91 1.72
CA LYS A 45 3.05 -12.09 0.38
C LYS A 45 2.24 -13.09 -0.45
N ASP A 46 1.87 -14.23 0.11
CA ASP A 46 1.00 -15.20 -0.58
C ASP A 46 -0.34 -14.57 -0.98
N PHE A 47 -0.94 -13.78 -0.09
CA PHE A 47 -2.17 -13.05 -0.38
C PHE A 47 -1.99 -12.10 -1.58
N LEU A 48 -0.94 -11.29 -1.59
CA LEU A 48 -0.68 -10.35 -2.70
C LEU A 48 -0.30 -11.09 -3.99
N ASP A 49 0.44 -12.19 -3.91
CA ASP A 49 0.84 -12.98 -5.06
C ASP A 49 -0.36 -13.68 -5.72
N ARG A 50 -1.36 -14.10 -4.93
CA ARG A 50 -2.54 -14.82 -5.41
C ARG A 50 -3.68 -13.90 -5.81
N PHE A 51 -3.93 -12.85 -5.04
CA PHE A 51 -5.11 -12.00 -5.19
C PHE A 51 -4.77 -10.59 -5.65
N GLY A 52 -3.52 -10.13 -5.47
CA GLY A 52 -3.11 -8.78 -5.85
C GLY A 52 -3.24 -8.52 -7.34
N LYS A 53 -3.90 -7.42 -7.68
CA LYS A 53 -4.10 -6.89 -9.03
C LYS A 53 -3.34 -5.58 -9.18
N ALA A 54 -2.31 -5.60 -10.03
CA ALA A 54 -1.49 -4.41 -10.29
C ALA A 54 -2.38 -3.23 -10.72
N TYR A 55 -2.15 -2.08 -10.10
CA TYR A 55 -2.87 -0.81 -10.30
C TYR A 55 -4.36 -0.82 -9.95
N LEU A 56 -4.89 -1.93 -9.43
CA LEU A 56 -6.29 -2.10 -9.02
C LEU A 56 -6.46 -2.39 -7.52
N ASN A 57 -5.36 -2.35 -6.76
CA ASN A 57 -5.40 -2.45 -5.31
C ASN A 57 -4.81 -1.23 -4.61
N LEU A 58 -5.51 -0.78 -3.57
CA LEU A 58 -4.95 0.13 -2.57
C LEU A 58 -4.46 -0.68 -1.37
N LEU A 59 -3.24 -0.42 -0.93
CA LEU A 59 -2.63 -1.03 0.24
C LEU A 59 -2.65 -0.02 1.38
N TYR A 60 -3.27 -0.38 2.50
CA TYR A 60 -3.44 0.51 3.64
C TYR A 60 -2.67 0.02 4.87
N LEU A 61 -2.03 0.99 5.55
CA LEU A 61 -1.53 0.86 6.90
C LEU A 61 -1.82 2.17 7.66
N PRO A 62 -1.87 2.18 9.01
CA PRO A 62 -2.17 3.39 9.76
C PRO A 62 -1.27 4.57 9.38
N GLY A 63 -1.88 5.61 8.82
CA GLY A 63 -1.19 6.83 8.36
C GLY A 63 -0.63 6.80 6.95
N HIS A 64 -0.81 5.72 6.17
CA HIS A 64 -0.26 5.62 4.82
C HIS A 64 -1.15 4.80 3.88
N ILE A 65 -1.19 5.20 2.60
CA ILE A 65 -1.87 4.44 1.55
C ILE A 65 -1.00 4.39 0.30
N MET A 66 -1.05 3.27 -0.40
CA MET A 66 -0.19 2.99 -1.55
C MET A 66 -1.02 2.34 -2.66
N LEU A 67 -0.61 2.54 -3.91
CA LEU A 67 -1.16 1.84 -5.05
C LEU A 67 -0.29 0.62 -5.34
N TYR A 68 -0.83 -0.58 -5.22
CA TYR A 68 -0.09 -1.81 -5.54
C TYR A 68 0.28 -1.82 -7.03
N ALA A 69 1.53 -2.14 -7.35
CA ALA A 69 2.06 -2.12 -8.71
C ALA A 69 2.48 -3.52 -9.21
N GLY A 70 2.05 -4.59 -8.51
CA GLY A 70 2.37 -5.96 -8.88
C GLY A 70 3.68 -6.47 -8.30
N LYS A 71 4.31 -7.41 -9.01
CA LYS A 71 5.52 -8.10 -8.60
C LYS A 71 6.64 -7.87 -9.61
N ILE A 72 7.79 -7.38 -9.15
CA ILE A 72 8.99 -7.15 -9.97
C ILE A 72 10.15 -7.90 -9.31
N SER A 73 10.81 -8.79 -10.07
CA SER A 73 11.94 -9.61 -9.57
C SER A 73 11.63 -10.27 -8.23
N ASP A 74 10.48 -10.94 -8.16
CA ASP A 74 9.90 -11.60 -7.00
C ASP A 74 9.54 -10.72 -5.79
N LYS A 75 9.53 -9.39 -5.96
CA LYS A 75 9.19 -8.45 -4.89
C LYS A 75 7.86 -7.78 -5.19
N ASN A 76 6.94 -7.83 -4.22
CA ASN A 76 5.71 -7.05 -4.23
C ASN A 76 6.05 -5.56 -4.11
N VAL A 77 5.61 -4.76 -5.09
CA VAL A 77 5.94 -3.35 -5.21
C VAL A 77 4.72 -2.45 -5.13
N ALA A 78 4.92 -1.20 -4.71
CA ALA A 78 3.87 -0.20 -4.66
C ALA A 78 4.36 1.18 -5.11
N VAL A 79 3.46 1.92 -5.76
CA VAL A 79 3.59 3.35 -6.06
C VAL A 79 3.03 4.14 -4.88
N HIS A 80 3.80 5.06 -4.33
CA HIS A 80 3.36 5.87 -3.20
C HIS A 80 4.20 7.14 -3.05
N ASN A 81 3.63 8.15 -2.38
CA ASN A 81 4.41 9.28 -1.87
C ASN A 81 4.65 9.07 -0.37
N ILE A 82 5.90 8.88 0.02
CA ILE A 82 6.28 8.49 1.38
C ILE A 82 7.29 9.47 1.95
N TRP A 83 7.07 9.88 3.21
CA TRP A 83 8.01 10.73 3.95
C TRP A 83 9.30 9.97 4.28
N GLY A 84 9.17 8.84 4.95
CA GLY A 84 10.30 8.00 5.31
C GLY A 84 9.88 6.74 6.07
N LEU A 85 10.86 5.86 6.30
CA LEU A 85 10.69 4.61 7.02
C LEU A 85 11.05 4.80 8.50
N ARG A 86 10.31 4.15 9.40
CA ARG A 86 10.63 4.15 10.83
C ARG A 86 11.82 3.24 11.08
N LYS A 87 12.93 3.82 11.55
CA LYS A 87 14.11 3.05 11.98
C LYS A 87 14.00 2.69 13.47
N ASP A 88 13.68 3.68 14.31
CA ASP A 88 13.42 3.50 15.73
C ASP A 88 12.38 4.53 16.26
N GLU A 89 12.30 4.73 17.58
CA GLU A 89 11.46 5.74 18.22
C GLU A 89 11.69 7.16 17.68
N THR A 90 12.94 7.51 17.41
CA THR A 90 13.39 8.87 17.09
C THR A 90 13.87 9.05 15.66
N GLN A 91 14.35 7.99 15.01
CA GLN A 91 14.99 8.05 13.71
C GLN A 91 14.07 7.62 12.57
N ARG A 92 14.24 8.28 11.43
CA ARG A 92 13.57 7.97 10.17
C ARG A 92 14.58 7.90 9.04
N LEU A 93 14.43 6.93 8.14
CA LEU A 93 15.14 6.89 6.86
C LEU A 93 14.30 7.68 5.85
N LEU A 94 14.77 8.86 5.45
CA LEU A 94 14.01 9.77 4.60
C LEU A 94 13.99 9.31 3.13
N ILE A 95 12.84 9.48 2.50
CA ILE A 95 12.64 9.28 1.06
C ILE A 95 12.02 10.55 0.45
N SER A 96 11.02 11.13 1.14
CA SER A 96 10.38 12.42 0.86
C SER A 96 10.01 12.64 -0.62
N SER A 97 9.51 11.60 -1.27
CA SER A 97 9.23 11.63 -2.71
C SER A 97 8.19 10.60 -3.14
N SER A 98 7.66 10.80 -4.35
CA SER A 98 6.83 9.80 -5.03
C SER A 98 7.74 8.76 -5.69
N VAL A 99 7.65 7.51 -5.23
CA VAL A 99 8.56 6.43 -5.60
C VAL A 99 7.81 5.14 -5.87
N ILE A 100 8.49 4.21 -6.53
CA ILE A 100 8.09 2.80 -6.63
C ILE A 100 9.05 2.01 -5.76
N THR A 101 8.54 1.34 -4.75
CA THR A 101 9.37 0.60 -3.80
C THR A 101 8.84 -0.81 -3.58
N SER A 102 9.72 -1.72 -3.19
CA SER A 102 9.29 -2.98 -2.58
C SER A 102 8.60 -2.69 -1.24
N LEU A 103 7.60 -3.49 -0.89
CA LEU A 103 6.99 -3.47 0.45
C LEU A 103 7.98 -3.87 1.57
N GLU A 104 9.13 -4.43 1.21
CA GLU A 104 10.24 -4.78 2.10
C GLU A 104 11.43 -3.81 1.98
N ILE A 105 11.22 -2.58 1.47
CA ILE A 105 12.26 -1.56 1.42
C ILE A 105 12.86 -1.28 2.81
N GLY A 106 14.18 -1.12 2.86
CA GLY A 106 14.91 -0.85 4.11
C GLY A 106 15.11 -2.06 5.01
N LYS A 107 14.78 -3.29 4.57
CA LYS A 107 14.90 -4.53 5.38
C LYS A 107 16.26 -4.77 6.04
N ASP A 108 17.34 -4.20 5.49
CA ASP A 108 18.69 -4.35 6.00
C ASP A 108 19.07 -3.21 6.97
N GLU A 109 18.20 -2.21 7.15
CA GLU A 109 18.43 -1.01 7.97
C GLU A 109 17.36 -0.75 9.05
N ILE A 110 16.18 -1.35 8.93
CA ILE A 110 15.07 -1.21 9.89
C ILE A 110 14.59 -2.58 10.39
N SER A 111 13.96 -2.58 11.56
CA SER A 111 13.39 -3.80 12.12
C SER A 111 12.21 -4.34 11.31
N LYS A 112 11.99 -5.65 11.37
CA LYS A 112 10.99 -6.36 10.56
C LYS A 112 9.59 -5.78 10.78
N GLU A 113 9.20 -5.46 12.00
CA GLU A 113 7.91 -4.89 12.37
C GLU A 113 7.67 -3.49 11.79
N ASN A 114 8.73 -2.78 11.40
CA ASN A 114 8.64 -1.45 10.80
C ASN A 114 8.55 -1.47 9.27
N LEU A 115 8.76 -2.62 8.63
CA LEU A 115 8.56 -2.78 7.18
C LEU A 115 7.14 -2.42 6.77
N LEU A 116 6.99 -1.90 5.55
CA LEU A 116 5.66 -1.57 5.00
C LEU A 116 4.79 -2.82 4.93
N LEU A 117 5.35 -3.94 4.44
CA LEU A 117 4.67 -5.25 4.39
C LEU A 117 4.14 -5.68 5.76
N SER A 118 4.97 -5.59 6.80
CA SER A 118 4.59 -6.01 8.15
C SER A 118 3.44 -5.18 8.70
N ARG A 119 3.43 -3.89 8.40
CA ARG A 119 2.44 -2.93 8.89
C ARG A 119 1.16 -2.88 8.07
N LEU A 120 1.11 -3.54 6.90
CA LEU A 120 -0.12 -3.62 6.10
C LEU A 120 -1.26 -4.18 6.93
N LYS A 121 -2.38 -3.48 6.90
CA LYS A 121 -3.61 -3.89 7.57
C LYS A 121 -4.67 -4.33 6.59
N GLU A 122 -4.83 -3.59 5.49
CA GLU A 122 -5.95 -3.84 4.58
C GLU A 122 -5.51 -3.72 3.13
N VAL A 123 -6.19 -4.49 2.29
CA VAL A 123 -6.09 -4.40 0.84
C VAL A 123 -7.48 -4.10 0.29
N SER A 124 -7.62 -2.94 -0.34
CA SER A 124 -8.85 -2.54 -1.03
C SER A 124 -8.74 -2.88 -2.50
N PHE A 125 -9.83 -3.40 -3.07
CA PHE A 125 -9.92 -3.82 -4.45
C PHE A 125 -10.86 -2.89 -5.20
N ILE A 126 -10.31 -2.12 -6.14
CA ILE A 126 -11.09 -1.19 -6.97
C ILE A 126 -12.10 -1.96 -7.83
N TYR A 127 -11.73 -3.18 -8.23
CA TYR A 127 -12.59 -4.06 -8.99
C TYR A 127 -12.42 -5.53 -8.56
N LEU A 128 -13.56 -6.16 -8.29
CA LEU A 128 -13.72 -7.60 -8.13
C LEU A 128 -14.90 -8.04 -9.00
N SER A 129 -14.71 -9.14 -9.74
CA SER A 129 -15.80 -9.85 -10.41
C SER A 129 -16.77 -10.43 -9.39
N LYS A 130 -17.91 -10.98 -9.86
CA LYS A 130 -18.87 -11.65 -8.97
C LYS A 130 -18.25 -12.91 -8.33
N GLU A 131 -17.54 -13.70 -9.13
CA GLU A 131 -16.86 -14.93 -8.69
C GLU A 131 -15.78 -14.66 -7.64
N GLU A 132 -15.09 -13.52 -7.71
CA GLU A 132 -14.06 -13.16 -6.72
C GLU A 132 -14.62 -12.57 -5.42
N LYS A 133 -15.94 -12.33 -5.35
CA LYS A 133 -16.62 -11.85 -4.14
C LYS A 133 -17.28 -12.97 -3.34
N GLU A 134 -17.44 -14.14 -3.96
CA GLU A 134 -18.02 -15.37 -3.38
C GLU A 134 -16.91 -16.25 -2.78
#